data_AF-A0A7K2Z0A4-F1
#
_entry.id   AF-A0A7K2Z0A4-F1
#
_cell.length_a   1.000
_cell.length_b   1.000
_cell.length_c   1.000
_cell.angle_alpha   90.00
_cell.angle_beta   90.00
_cell.angle_gamma   90.00
#
_symmetry.space_group_name_H-M   'P 1'
#
loop_
_entity.id
_entity.type
_entity.pdbx_description
1 polymer ?
#
loop_
_entity_poly.entity_id
_entity_poly.type
_entity_poly.pdbx_seq_one_letter_code
_entity_poly.pdbx_strand_id
1 'polypeptide(L)'
;RTAGGRTTGSQVAAGRVTRLHVAATVRAAALHQHARGRVGAGLLLRREDLREAVREGREGNLVLFVVDASGSMAARKRMRAVKGAVLSLLLDAYQRRDKVGLVTFRGAGAALVLPPTSSVEVGAARLGALPTGGRTPVGAGLLRAHETLRVERLRDPLRRPLVVVVTDGRATGGKDALGESRRSARLLAATGVATLVVDCESGPVRLGLASRLAADLGGPVVTLDELAADGLATLVRDVRTVA
;
A
#
# COMPACT_ATOMS: atom_id res chain seq x y z
N ARG A 1 -16.31 1.31 -3.05
CA ARG A 1 -17.01 0.07 -3.46
C ARG A 1 -15.99 -1.01 -3.80
N THR A 2 -15.52 -1.75 -2.79
CA THR A 2 -14.47 -2.78 -2.88
C THR A 2 -15.05 -4.18 -3.19
N ALA A 3 -14.20 -5.13 -3.62
CA ALA A 3 -14.58 -6.54 -3.85
C ALA A 3 -14.81 -7.32 -2.54
N GLY A 4 -14.03 -7.01 -1.50
CA GLY A 4 -14.22 -7.48 -0.13
C GLY A 4 -14.80 -6.38 0.77
N GLY A 5 -15.76 -6.73 1.62
CA GLY A 5 -16.39 -5.79 2.56
C GLY A 5 -17.65 -6.39 3.18
N ARG A 6 -18.10 -5.82 4.30
CA ARG A 6 -19.38 -6.20 4.90
C ARG A 6 -20.50 -5.71 3.97
N THR A 7 -21.43 -6.59 3.64
CA THR A 7 -22.67 -6.15 2.98
C THR A 7 -23.45 -5.30 3.97
N THR A 8 -23.64 -4.03 3.65
CA THR A 8 -24.33 -3.06 4.51
C THR A 8 -25.74 -2.76 4.02
N GLY A 9 -26.04 -3.10 2.77
CA GLY A 9 -27.39 -2.98 2.23
C GLY A 9 -27.51 -3.57 0.85
N SER A 10 -28.56 -3.16 0.15
CA SER A 10 -28.83 -3.57 -1.22
C SER A 10 -29.48 -2.43 -2.00
N GLN A 11 -29.23 -2.36 -3.30
CA GLN A 11 -29.84 -1.37 -4.20
C GLN A 11 -30.46 -2.06 -5.41
N VAL A 12 -31.38 -1.38 -6.12
CA VAL A 12 -31.93 -1.88 -7.39
C VAL A 12 -30.80 -1.94 -8.43
N ALA A 13 -30.72 -3.04 -9.19
CA ALA A 13 -29.75 -3.17 -10.26
C ALA A 13 -30.07 -2.18 -11.41
N ALA A 14 -29.16 -1.26 -11.70
CA ALA A 14 -29.32 -0.28 -12.80
C ALA A 14 -28.79 -0.78 -14.16
N GLY A 15 -28.36 -2.04 -14.26
CA GLY A 15 -27.74 -2.59 -15.46
C GLY A 15 -27.35 -4.06 -15.29
N ARG A 16 -26.25 -4.49 -15.93
CA ARG A 16 -25.76 -5.87 -15.81
C ARG A 16 -25.35 -6.17 -14.37
N VAL A 17 -26.05 -7.10 -13.73
CA VAL A 17 -25.78 -7.52 -12.35
C VAL A 17 -24.42 -8.22 -12.29
N THR A 18 -23.51 -7.68 -11.50
CA THR A 18 -22.20 -8.30 -11.27
C THR A 18 -22.09 -8.97 -9.90
N ARG A 19 -22.92 -8.54 -8.93
CA ARG A 19 -22.88 -9.03 -7.53
C ARG A 19 -24.28 -9.07 -6.91
N LEU A 20 -24.99 -10.17 -7.19
CA LEU A 20 -26.37 -10.38 -6.74
C LEU A 20 -26.47 -10.49 -5.21
N HIS A 21 -27.34 -9.70 -4.60
CA HIS A 21 -27.74 -9.86 -3.21
C HIS A 21 -28.95 -10.80 -3.15
N VAL A 22 -28.70 -12.10 -2.97
CA VAL A 22 -29.73 -13.15 -3.03
C VAL A 22 -30.89 -12.88 -2.08
N ALA A 23 -30.63 -12.68 -0.78
CA ALA A 23 -31.70 -12.47 0.21
C ALA A 23 -32.57 -11.23 -0.08
N ALA A 24 -31.97 -10.11 -0.49
CA ALA A 24 -32.70 -8.89 -0.83
C ALA A 24 -33.48 -9.03 -2.14
N THR A 25 -32.94 -9.75 -3.13
CA THR A 25 -33.63 -10.07 -4.39
C THR A 25 -34.85 -10.96 -4.14
N VAL A 26 -34.69 -12.00 -3.31
CA VAL A 26 -35.77 -12.87 -2.86
C VAL A 26 -36.86 -12.08 -2.14
N ARG A 27 -36.46 -11.21 -1.20
CA ARG A 27 -37.40 -10.36 -0.45
C ARG A 27 -38.17 -9.39 -1.37
N ALA A 28 -37.49 -8.78 -2.34
CA ALA A 28 -38.11 -7.89 -3.31
C ALA A 28 -39.14 -8.64 -4.18
N ALA A 29 -38.76 -9.80 -4.72
CA ALA A 29 -39.64 -10.60 -5.54
C ALA A 29 -40.84 -11.16 -4.77
N ALA A 30 -40.65 -11.55 -3.50
CA ALA A 30 -41.67 -12.18 -2.67
C ALA A 30 -42.97 -11.36 -2.57
N LEU A 31 -42.87 -10.03 -2.55
CA LEU A 31 -44.02 -9.12 -2.45
C LEU A 31 -44.95 -9.15 -3.67
N HIS A 32 -44.46 -9.61 -4.82
CA HIS A 32 -45.19 -9.54 -6.09
C HIS A 32 -45.75 -10.91 -6.54
N GLN A 33 -45.53 -11.98 -5.77
CA GLN A 33 -45.78 -13.34 -6.26
C GLN A 33 -47.24 -13.64 -6.56
N HIS A 34 -48.16 -13.11 -5.75
CA HIS A 34 -49.61 -13.26 -5.98
C HIS A 34 -50.04 -12.53 -7.27
N ALA A 35 -49.66 -11.26 -7.40
CA ALA A 35 -49.97 -10.45 -8.58
C ALA A 35 -49.34 -11.00 -9.88
N ARG A 36 -48.23 -11.74 -9.77
CA ARG A 36 -47.55 -12.39 -10.90
C ARG A 36 -48.09 -13.79 -11.21
N GLY A 37 -49.09 -14.28 -10.48
CA GLY A 37 -49.74 -15.55 -10.76
C GLY A 37 -48.85 -16.77 -10.49
N ARG A 38 -48.05 -16.75 -9.40
CA ARG A 38 -47.24 -17.92 -9.04
C ARG A 38 -48.12 -19.14 -8.75
N VAL A 39 -47.92 -20.22 -9.49
CA VAL A 39 -48.71 -21.48 -9.36
C VAL A 39 -47.87 -22.68 -8.88
N GLY A 40 -46.55 -22.52 -8.73
CA GLY A 40 -45.64 -23.64 -8.47
C GLY A 40 -44.50 -23.35 -7.49
N ALA A 41 -43.56 -24.30 -7.42
CA ALA A 41 -42.33 -24.16 -6.67
C ALA A 41 -41.38 -23.16 -7.36
N GLY A 42 -40.86 -22.20 -6.59
CA GLY A 42 -39.94 -21.17 -7.09
C GLY A 42 -40.56 -19.77 -7.21
N LEU A 43 -39.73 -18.73 -7.07
CA LEU A 43 -40.15 -17.34 -7.20
C LEU A 43 -40.13 -16.89 -8.66
N LEU A 44 -41.16 -16.17 -9.08
CA LEU A 44 -41.17 -15.45 -10.35
C LEU A 44 -40.33 -14.18 -10.20
N LEU A 45 -39.10 -14.22 -10.70
CA LEU A 45 -38.14 -13.11 -10.69
C LEU A 45 -38.25 -12.25 -11.95
N ARG A 46 -38.23 -10.94 -11.78
CA ARG A 46 -38.11 -9.93 -12.85
C ARG A 46 -36.84 -9.10 -12.63
N ARG A 47 -36.41 -8.37 -13.68
CA ARG A 47 -35.25 -7.47 -13.59
C ARG A 47 -35.37 -6.45 -12.46
N GLU A 48 -36.56 -5.92 -12.23
CA GLU A 48 -36.86 -4.96 -11.16
C GLU A 48 -36.67 -5.51 -9.73
N ASP A 49 -36.67 -6.83 -9.56
CA ASP A 49 -36.43 -7.47 -8.26
C ASP A 49 -34.94 -7.64 -7.97
N LEU A 50 -34.09 -7.60 -9.01
CA LEU A 50 -32.67 -7.85 -8.86
C LEU A 50 -32.07 -6.76 -7.96
N ARG A 51 -31.49 -7.21 -6.86
CA ARG A 51 -30.79 -6.36 -5.91
C ARG A 51 -29.30 -6.62 -6.00
N GLU A 52 -28.51 -5.56 -6.11
CA GLU A 52 -27.05 -5.64 -5.98
C GLU A 52 -26.63 -5.39 -4.54
N ALA A 53 -25.64 -6.14 -4.07
CA ALA A 53 -25.11 -5.99 -2.72
C ALA A 53 -24.36 -4.66 -2.59
N VAL A 54 -24.85 -3.78 -1.73
CA VAL A 54 -24.12 -2.58 -1.32
C VAL A 54 -23.18 -2.98 -0.21
N ARG A 55 -21.88 -2.87 -0.49
CA ARG A 55 -20.82 -3.07 0.50
C ARG A 55 -20.20 -1.73 0.85
N GLU A 56 -20.27 -1.37 2.11
CA GLU A 56 -19.46 -0.30 2.67
C GLU A 56 -18.06 -0.87 2.89
N GLY A 57 -17.12 -0.42 2.06
CA GLY A 57 -15.70 -0.62 2.35
C GLY A 57 -15.28 0.47 3.31
N ARG A 58 -14.65 0.11 4.43
CA ARG A 58 -13.68 1.04 5.04
C ARG A 58 -12.63 1.29 3.95
N GLU A 59 -12.25 2.54 3.73
CA GLU A 59 -11.12 2.87 2.85
C GLU A 59 -9.92 2.01 3.30
N GLY A 60 -9.61 0.96 2.56
CA GLY A 60 -8.43 0.15 2.83
C GLY A 60 -7.24 0.96 2.39
N ASN A 61 -6.16 0.96 3.16
CA ASN A 61 -4.92 1.56 2.73
C ASN A 61 -4.05 0.52 2.01
N LEU A 62 -3.10 1.01 1.23
CA LEU A 62 -1.94 0.26 0.78
C LEU A 62 -0.71 0.95 1.34
N VAL A 63 0.03 0.30 2.23
CA VAL A 63 1.36 0.78 2.64
C VAL A 63 2.39 0.04 1.80
N LEU A 64 3.20 0.76 1.04
CA LEU A 64 4.28 0.18 0.25
C LEU A 64 5.62 0.62 0.82
N PHE A 65 6.33 -0.30 1.46
CA PHE A 65 7.68 -0.07 1.94
C PHE A 65 8.68 -0.16 0.81
N VAL A 66 9.57 0.82 0.69
CA VAL A 66 10.65 0.87 -0.29
C VAL A 66 11.95 0.98 0.49
N VAL A 67 12.57 -0.17 0.77
CA VAL A 67 13.65 -0.28 1.76
C VAL A 67 14.99 -0.44 1.06
N ASP A 68 15.94 0.41 1.45
CA ASP A 68 17.33 0.29 1.09
C ASP A 68 17.98 -0.89 1.84
N ALA A 69 18.49 -1.85 1.07
CA ALA A 69 19.22 -3.01 1.59
C ALA A 69 20.71 -2.97 1.19
N SER A 70 21.26 -1.79 0.91
CA SER A 70 22.65 -1.56 0.50
C SER A 70 23.68 -1.72 1.65
N GLY A 71 24.96 -1.55 1.31
CA GLY A 71 26.08 -1.69 2.24
C GLY A 71 26.10 -0.67 3.38
N SER A 72 25.68 0.57 3.14
CA SER A 72 25.58 1.57 4.22
C SER A 72 24.51 1.21 5.24
N MET A 73 23.48 0.47 4.81
CA MET A 73 22.45 -0.10 5.68
C MET A 73 22.88 -1.40 6.39
N ALA A 74 23.99 -2.03 5.98
CA ALA A 74 24.45 -3.32 6.51
C ALA A 74 25.02 -3.27 7.93
N ALA A 75 25.14 -2.08 8.54
CA ALA A 75 25.45 -1.97 9.97
C ALA A 75 24.38 -2.74 10.77
N ARG A 76 24.79 -3.79 11.49
CA ARG A 76 23.87 -4.75 12.17
C ARG A 76 22.80 -4.04 13.02
N LYS A 77 23.15 -2.94 13.68
CA LYS A 77 22.22 -2.15 14.51
C LYS A 77 21.14 -1.43 13.68
N ARG A 78 21.52 -0.79 12.55
CA ARG A 78 20.59 -0.07 11.67
C ARG A 78 19.60 -1.01 11.00
N MET A 79 20.08 -2.10 10.40
CA MET A 79 19.17 -3.06 9.75
C MET A 79 18.23 -3.75 10.76
N ARG A 80 18.71 -4.06 11.97
CA ARG A 80 17.86 -4.61 13.02
C ARG A 80 16.76 -3.63 13.43
N ALA A 81 17.09 -2.35 13.57
CA ALA A 81 16.12 -1.29 13.86
C ALA A 81 15.10 -1.11 12.72
N VAL A 82 15.55 -1.08 11.46
CA VAL A 82 14.65 -1.00 10.29
C VAL A 82 13.72 -2.22 10.21
N LYS A 83 14.25 -3.45 10.36
CA LYS A 83 13.43 -4.66 10.35
C LYS A 83 12.42 -4.66 11.51
N GLY A 84 12.84 -4.24 12.70
CA GLY A 84 11.98 -4.12 13.87
C GLY A 84 10.86 -3.10 13.66
N ALA A 85 11.20 -1.90 13.19
CA ALA A 85 10.24 -0.87 12.83
C ALA A 85 9.27 -1.38 11.78
N VAL A 86 9.74 -1.78 10.59
CA VAL A 86 8.86 -2.28 9.51
C VAL A 86 7.99 -3.44 9.95
N LEU A 87 8.47 -4.37 10.79
CA LEU A 87 7.66 -5.45 11.34
C LEU A 87 6.54 -4.95 12.26
N SER A 88 6.86 -4.04 13.18
CA SER A 88 5.85 -3.40 14.04
C SER A 88 4.79 -2.67 13.21
N LEU A 89 5.20 -2.05 12.11
CA LEU A 89 4.28 -1.36 11.19
C LEU A 89 3.44 -2.32 10.37
N LEU A 90 4.00 -3.45 9.94
CA LEU A 90 3.24 -4.54 9.30
C LEU A 90 2.15 -5.07 10.24
N LEU A 91 2.49 -5.24 11.53
CA LEU A 91 1.57 -5.72 12.56
C LEU A 91 0.44 -4.71 12.84
N ASP A 92 0.74 -3.41 12.88
CA ASP A 92 -0.28 -2.36 13.04
C ASP A 92 -1.20 -2.24 11.82
N ALA A 93 -0.63 -2.26 10.61
CA ALA A 93 -1.38 -2.26 9.35
C ALA A 93 -2.35 -3.46 9.25
N TYR A 94 -1.96 -4.62 9.80
CA TYR A 94 -2.83 -5.80 9.88
C TYR A 94 -4.06 -5.60 10.75
N GLN A 95 -3.91 -4.99 11.93
CA GLN A 95 -5.06 -4.70 12.81
C GLN A 95 -6.10 -3.82 12.09
N ARG A 96 -5.63 -2.96 11.18
CA ARG A 96 -6.47 -2.05 10.38
C ARG A 96 -6.97 -2.66 9.06
N ARG A 97 -6.60 -3.92 8.76
CA ARG A 97 -6.85 -4.64 7.49
C ARG A 97 -6.32 -3.91 6.25
N ASP A 98 -5.21 -3.20 6.40
CA ASP A 98 -4.51 -2.56 5.30
C ASP A 98 -3.71 -3.61 4.49
N LYS A 99 -3.51 -3.34 3.20
CA LYS A 99 -2.57 -4.12 2.39
C LYS A 99 -1.17 -3.59 2.65
N VAL A 100 -0.20 -4.48 2.70
CA VAL A 100 1.20 -4.10 2.76
C VAL A 100 2.01 -4.77 1.66
N GLY A 101 2.90 -4.00 1.04
CA GLY A 101 3.92 -4.49 0.12
C GLY A 101 5.31 -4.05 0.54
N LEU A 102 6.32 -4.74 0.02
CA LEU A 102 7.73 -4.46 0.30
C LEU A 102 8.53 -4.56 -1.00
N VAL A 103 9.10 -3.44 -1.41
CA VAL A 103 10.15 -3.33 -2.42
C VAL A 103 11.46 -3.15 -1.67
N THR A 104 12.49 -3.88 -2.08
CA THR A 104 13.86 -3.62 -1.65
C THR A 104 14.74 -3.32 -2.83
N PHE A 105 15.79 -2.55 -2.60
CA PHE A 105 16.78 -2.25 -3.64
C PHE A 105 18.19 -2.39 -3.09
N ARG A 106 19.07 -3.01 -3.89
CA ARG A 106 20.48 -3.24 -3.58
C ARG A 106 21.24 -3.64 -4.83
N GLY A 107 22.56 -3.42 -4.83
CA GLY A 107 23.41 -3.85 -5.94
C GLY A 107 23.01 -3.14 -7.24
N ALA A 108 22.56 -3.88 -8.25
CA ALA A 108 22.23 -3.34 -9.57
C ALA A 108 20.75 -3.02 -9.77
N GLY A 109 19.84 -3.32 -8.81
CA GLY A 109 18.41 -3.12 -9.06
C GLY A 109 17.51 -3.19 -7.83
N ALA A 110 16.21 -3.39 -8.10
CA ALA A 110 15.15 -3.44 -7.11
C ALA A 110 14.25 -4.67 -7.32
N ALA A 111 13.71 -5.21 -6.23
CA ALA A 111 12.86 -6.39 -6.22
C ALA A 111 11.60 -6.14 -5.39
N LEU A 112 10.46 -6.65 -5.87
CA LEU A 112 9.22 -6.73 -5.08
C LEU A 112 9.28 -8.00 -4.22
N VAL A 113 9.73 -7.85 -2.98
CA VAL A 113 9.96 -8.96 -2.05
C VAL A 113 8.66 -9.44 -1.41
N LEU A 114 7.73 -8.51 -1.18
CA LEU A 114 6.37 -8.82 -0.72
C LEU A 114 5.37 -8.13 -1.67
N PRO A 115 4.69 -8.88 -2.54
CA PRO A 115 3.54 -8.36 -3.26
C PRO A 115 2.48 -7.83 -2.29
N PRO A 116 1.76 -6.73 -2.61
CA PRO A 116 0.71 -6.17 -1.76
C PRO A 116 -0.28 -7.23 -1.26
N THR A 117 -0.20 -7.54 0.03
CA THR A 117 -0.96 -8.60 0.69
C THR A 117 -1.54 -8.13 2.01
N SER A 118 -2.60 -8.80 2.48
CA SER A 118 -3.15 -8.63 3.82
C SER A 118 -2.68 -9.71 4.81
N SER A 119 -1.84 -10.66 4.37
CA SER A 119 -1.25 -11.70 5.24
C SER A 119 0.05 -11.20 5.86
N VAL A 120 0.10 -11.21 7.19
CA VAL A 120 1.26 -10.80 7.98
C VAL A 120 2.32 -11.87 8.01
N GLU A 121 1.95 -13.15 8.09
CA GLU A 121 2.93 -14.22 8.26
C GLU A 121 3.92 -14.26 7.08
N VAL A 122 3.40 -14.07 5.86
CA VAL A 122 4.22 -13.99 4.64
C VAL A 122 5.12 -12.75 4.66
N GLY A 123 4.62 -11.61 5.13
CA GLY A 123 5.40 -10.37 5.21
C GLY A 123 6.55 -10.43 6.21
N ALA A 124 6.28 -10.93 7.42
CA ALA A 124 7.26 -11.06 8.49
C ALA A 124 8.42 -12.01 8.11
N ALA A 125 8.10 -13.17 7.55
CA ALA A 125 9.09 -14.15 7.11
C ALA A 125 10.03 -13.58 6.02
N ARG A 126 9.46 -12.85 5.05
CA ARG A 126 10.22 -12.23 3.95
C ARG A 126 11.11 -11.08 4.42
N LEU A 127 10.66 -10.29 5.40
CA LEU A 127 11.42 -9.20 6.00
C LEU A 127 12.62 -9.72 6.82
N GLY A 128 12.43 -10.80 7.57
CA GLY A 128 13.49 -11.45 8.35
C GLY A 128 14.66 -11.90 7.46
N ALA A 129 14.35 -12.49 6.30
CA ALA A 129 15.32 -13.05 5.36
C ALA A 129 16.01 -12.02 4.44
N LEU A 130 15.77 -10.71 4.59
CA LEU A 130 16.35 -9.72 3.68
C LEU A 130 17.88 -9.71 3.75
N PRO A 131 18.58 -9.93 2.61
CA PRO A 131 20.02 -9.79 2.52
C PRO A 131 20.42 -8.32 2.50
N THR A 132 21.52 -7.97 3.17
CA THR A 132 22.08 -6.61 3.19
C THR A 132 23.42 -6.54 2.45
N GLY A 133 23.68 -5.43 1.77
CA GLY A 133 24.95 -5.16 1.10
C GLY A 133 24.83 -4.87 -0.38
N GLY A 134 25.85 -4.19 -0.92
CA GLY A 134 25.92 -3.75 -2.30
C GLY A 134 25.69 -2.25 -2.47
N ARG A 135 25.51 -1.81 -3.71
CA ARG A 135 25.20 -0.42 -4.06
C ARG A 135 23.74 -0.06 -3.73
N THR A 136 23.41 1.21 -3.88
CA THR A 136 22.14 1.83 -3.49
C THR A 136 21.38 2.42 -4.69
N PRO A 137 20.72 1.59 -5.51
CA PRO A 137 20.01 2.04 -6.72
C PRO A 137 18.62 2.58 -6.36
N VAL A 138 18.55 3.71 -5.64
CA VAL A 138 17.30 4.34 -5.18
C VAL A 138 16.32 4.57 -6.33
N GLY A 139 16.81 5.06 -7.48
CA GLY A 139 15.98 5.29 -8.67
C GLY A 139 15.27 4.03 -9.17
N ALA A 140 15.92 2.86 -9.10
CA ALA A 140 15.31 1.58 -9.45
C ALA A 140 14.24 1.16 -8.42
N GLY A 141 14.50 1.41 -7.13
CA GLY A 141 13.53 1.16 -6.05
C GLY A 141 12.24 1.94 -6.23
N LEU A 142 12.37 3.25 -6.51
CA LEU A 142 11.24 4.14 -6.73
C LEU A 142 10.47 3.82 -8.01
N LEU A 143 11.16 3.47 -9.10
CA LEU A 143 10.52 3.04 -10.33
C LEU A 143 9.72 1.74 -10.12
N ARG A 144 10.29 0.78 -9.38
CA ARG A 144 9.60 -0.47 -9.03
C ARG A 144 8.38 -0.21 -8.15
N ALA A 145 8.46 0.74 -7.24
CA ALA A 145 7.32 1.18 -6.44
C ALA A 145 6.21 1.78 -7.31
N HIS A 146 6.57 2.68 -8.23
CA HIS A 146 5.64 3.27 -9.20
C HIS A 146 4.91 2.21 -10.02
N GLU A 147 5.64 1.22 -10.58
CA GLU A 147 5.03 0.11 -11.32
C GLU A 147 4.06 -0.71 -10.46
N THR A 148 4.47 -1.03 -9.22
CA THR A 148 3.66 -1.83 -8.28
C THR A 148 2.35 -1.11 -7.96
N LEU A 149 2.41 0.20 -7.71
CA LEU A 149 1.24 1.04 -7.44
C LEU A 149 0.33 1.15 -8.66
N ARG A 150 0.90 1.28 -9.87
CA ARG A 150 0.15 1.32 -11.12
C ARG A 150 -0.69 0.04 -11.29
N VAL A 151 -0.09 -1.13 -11.04
CA VAL A 151 -0.79 -2.42 -11.12
C VAL A 151 -1.86 -2.56 -10.03
N GLU A 152 -1.56 -2.19 -8.79
CA GLU A 152 -2.56 -2.27 -7.72
C GLU A 152 -3.71 -1.26 -7.88
N ARG A 153 -3.46 -0.09 -8.47
CA ARG A 153 -4.51 0.88 -8.78
C ARG A 153 -5.55 0.32 -9.75
N LEU A 154 -5.12 -0.50 -10.72
CA LEU A 154 -6.04 -1.20 -11.62
C LEU A 154 -6.89 -2.26 -10.90
N ARG A 155 -6.35 -2.89 -9.84
CA ARG A 155 -7.03 -3.92 -9.05
C ARG A 155 -8.03 -3.35 -8.05
N ASP A 156 -7.67 -2.25 -7.38
CA ASP A 156 -8.50 -1.61 -6.36
C ASP A 156 -8.30 -0.08 -6.39
N PRO A 157 -9.00 0.65 -7.29
CA PRO A 157 -8.79 2.08 -7.50
C PRO A 157 -9.04 2.95 -6.26
N LEU A 158 -9.88 2.47 -5.34
CA LEU A 158 -10.33 3.21 -4.16
C LEU A 158 -9.39 3.07 -2.97
N ARG A 159 -8.38 2.21 -3.09
CA ARG A 159 -7.35 2.05 -2.07
C ARG A 159 -6.44 3.28 -2.05
N ARG A 160 -6.24 3.88 -0.90
CA ARG A 160 -5.31 5.01 -0.75
C ARG A 160 -3.90 4.47 -0.50
N PRO A 161 -2.95 4.66 -1.43
CA PRO A 161 -1.58 4.23 -1.22
C PRO A 161 -0.80 5.25 -0.37
N LEU A 162 0.15 4.73 0.40
CA LEU A 162 1.21 5.45 1.05
C LEU A 162 2.51 4.74 0.71
N VAL A 163 3.52 5.49 0.25
CA VAL A 163 4.87 4.98 0.07
C VAL A 163 5.73 5.37 1.28
N VAL A 164 6.40 4.40 1.89
CA VAL A 164 7.37 4.64 2.97
C VAL A 164 8.75 4.25 2.47
N VAL A 165 9.58 5.25 2.17
CA VAL A 165 10.95 5.05 1.68
C VAL A 165 11.89 5.03 2.87
N VAL A 166 12.65 3.95 3.05
CA VAL A 166 13.61 3.82 4.16
C VAL A 166 15.01 3.77 3.59
N THR A 167 15.81 4.82 3.78
CA THR A 167 17.13 4.96 3.17
C THR A 167 17.97 6.01 3.89
N ASP A 168 19.30 5.95 3.72
CA ASP A 168 20.21 7.04 4.06
C ASP A 168 20.37 8.06 2.90
N GLY A 169 19.63 7.87 1.81
CA GLY A 169 19.57 8.75 0.65
C GLY A 169 20.77 8.63 -0.30
N ARG A 170 21.72 7.74 -0.03
CA ARG A 170 22.86 7.53 -0.93
C ARG A 170 22.37 6.97 -2.26
N ALA A 171 22.66 7.65 -3.36
CA ALA A 171 22.38 7.12 -4.70
C ALA A 171 23.69 6.60 -5.30
N THR A 172 23.87 5.27 -5.27
CA THR A 172 25.05 4.61 -5.86
C THR A 172 24.56 3.47 -6.73
N GLY A 173 24.89 3.45 -8.02
CA GLY A 173 24.29 2.47 -8.93
C GLY A 173 24.75 2.59 -10.38
N GLY A 174 25.07 3.81 -10.81
CA GLY A 174 25.56 4.14 -12.14
C GLY A 174 26.20 5.53 -12.17
N LYS A 175 26.62 5.98 -13.36
CA LYS A 175 27.29 7.28 -13.55
C LYS A 175 26.40 8.48 -13.19
N ASP A 176 25.08 8.37 -13.39
CA ASP A 176 24.07 9.39 -13.05
C ASP A 176 23.07 8.90 -11.98
N ALA A 177 23.54 8.15 -10.98
CA ALA A 177 22.65 7.54 -9.98
C ALA A 177 21.78 8.58 -9.24
N LEU A 178 22.32 9.77 -8.98
CA LEU A 178 21.58 10.85 -8.34
C LEU A 178 20.50 11.44 -9.27
N GLY A 179 20.84 11.70 -10.53
CA GLY A 179 19.86 12.19 -11.52
C GLY A 179 18.75 11.18 -11.77
N GLU A 180 19.08 9.89 -11.88
CA GLU A 180 18.09 8.80 -11.98
C GLU A 180 17.17 8.76 -10.76
N SER A 181 17.73 8.84 -9.55
CA SER A 181 16.94 8.88 -8.31
C SER A 181 15.95 10.04 -8.31
N ARG A 182 16.38 11.24 -8.72
CA ARG A 182 15.52 12.43 -8.80
C ARG A 182 14.41 12.27 -9.83
N ARG A 183 14.72 11.77 -11.02
CA ARG A 183 13.72 11.52 -12.07
C ARG A 183 12.66 10.53 -11.61
N SER A 184 13.07 9.42 -11.00
CA SER A 184 12.13 8.42 -10.46
C SER A 184 11.31 8.97 -9.29
N ALA A 185 11.90 9.78 -8.41
CA ALA A 185 11.19 10.44 -7.31
C ALA A 185 10.09 11.36 -7.83
N ARG A 186 10.42 12.25 -8.77
CA ARG A 186 9.45 13.18 -9.37
C ARG A 186 8.35 12.46 -10.16
N LEU A 187 8.70 11.37 -10.86
CA LEU A 187 7.72 10.52 -11.53
C LEU A 187 6.72 9.93 -10.53
N LEU A 188 7.20 9.46 -9.38
CA LEU A 188 6.33 8.95 -8.32
C LEU A 188 5.48 10.07 -7.70
N ALA A 189 6.08 11.22 -7.39
CA ALA A 189 5.38 12.38 -6.84
C ALA A 189 4.24 12.86 -7.76
N ALA A 190 4.46 12.88 -9.08
CA ALA A 190 3.46 13.26 -10.08
C ALA A 190 2.20 12.37 -10.08
N THR A 191 2.25 11.19 -9.44
CA THR A 191 1.07 10.33 -9.27
C THR A 191 0.14 10.75 -8.12
N GLY A 192 0.52 11.77 -7.33
CA GLY A 192 -0.25 12.24 -6.18
C GLY A 192 -0.27 11.25 -5.01
N VAL A 193 0.66 10.30 -4.97
CA VAL A 193 0.74 9.31 -3.90
C VAL A 193 1.45 9.91 -2.70
N ALA A 194 0.80 9.86 -1.54
CA ALA A 194 1.39 10.26 -0.28
C ALA A 194 2.68 9.47 -0.02
N THR A 195 3.76 10.18 0.30
CA THR A 195 5.08 9.58 0.51
C THR A 195 5.68 10.07 1.82
N LEU A 196 6.35 9.18 2.55
CA LEU A 196 7.12 9.47 3.76
C LEU A 196 8.54 8.92 3.57
N VAL A 197 9.55 9.73 3.87
CA VAL A 197 10.94 9.27 3.88
C VAL A 197 11.40 9.06 5.32
N VAL A 198 11.99 7.90 5.58
CA VAL A 198 12.60 7.54 6.87
C VAL A 198 14.11 7.62 6.70
N ASP A 199 14.70 8.66 7.28
CA ASP A 199 16.13 8.90 7.30
C ASP A 199 16.84 7.93 8.24
N CYS A 200 17.77 7.16 7.66
CA CYS A 200 18.60 6.19 8.36
C CYS A 200 20.04 6.70 8.58
N GLU A 201 20.37 7.95 8.23
CA GLU A 201 21.64 8.56 8.60
C GLU A 201 21.78 8.64 10.13
N SER A 202 22.97 8.31 10.62
CA SER A 202 23.30 8.28 12.04
C SER A 202 24.73 8.75 12.26
N GLY A 203 24.98 9.50 13.34
CA GLY A 203 26.31 9.99 13.70
C GLY A 203 26.46 11.50 13.51
N PRO A 204 27.65 12.05 13.82
CA PRO A 204 27.89 13.49 13.86
C PRO A 204 27.92 14.14 12.48
N VAL A 205 28.20 13.37 11.42
CA VAL A 205 28.21 13.87 10.03
C VAL A 205 26.97 13.36 9.31
N ARG A 206 26.13 14.29 8.86
CA ARG A 206 24.92 14.04 8.07
C ARG A 206 25.04 14.68 6.69
N LEU A 207 24.72 13.94 5.64
CA LEU A 207 24.77 14.43 4.27
C LEU A 207 23.42 15.04 3.83
N GLY A 208 22.34 14.77 4.57
CA GLY A 208 21.01 15.32 4.31
C GLY A 208 20.40 14.83 3.00
N LEU A 209 20.84 13.66 2.52
CA LEU A 209 20.40 13.11 1.23
C LEU A 209 18.96 12.61 1.28
N ALA A 210 18.55 12.01 2.40
CA ALA A 210 17.17 11.59 2.61
C ALA A 210 16.20 12.78 2.54
N SER A 211 16.55 13.93 3.13
CA SER A 211 15.75 15.15 3.08
C SER A 211 15.62 15.71 1.66
N ARG A 212 16.71 15.67 0.87
CA ARG A 212 16.66 16.07 -0.56
C ARG A 212 15.75 15.14 -1.36
N LEU A 213 15.84 13.84 -1.10
CA LEU A 213 14.96 12.84 -1.73
C LEU A 213 13.49 13.07 -1.35
N ALA A 214 13.22 13.38 -0.08
CA ALA A 214 11.88 13.71 0.42
C ALA A 214 11.29 14.93 -0.29
N ALA A 215 12.11 15.96 -0.52
CA ALA A 215 11.71 17.14 -1.29
C ALA A 215 11.35 16.79 -2.76
N ASP A 216 12.14 15.96 -3.43
CA ASP A 216 11.82 15.50 -4.79
C ASP A 216 10.58 14.56 -4.83
N LEU A 217 10.25 13.90 -3.71
CA LEU A 217 9.05 13.07 -3.53
C LEU A 217 7.81 13.87 -3.09
N GLY A 218 7.98 15.12 -2.65
CA GLY A 218 6.90 15.96 -2.10
C GLY A 218 6.36 15.44 -0.77
N GLY A 219 7.18 14.78 0.05
CA GLY A 219 6.77 14.17 1.32
C GLY A 219 7.63 14.59 2.51
N PRO A 220 7.15 14.41 3.75
CA PRO A 220 7.94 14.68 4.94
C PRO A 220 9.08 13.66 5.11
N VAL A 221 10.07 14.05 5.93
CA VAL A 221 11.15 13.20 6.40
C VAL A 221 11.02 13.01 7.90
N VAL A 222 11.22 11.78 8.37
CA VAL A 222 11.30 11.40 9.79
C VAL A 222 12.54 10.58 10.03
N THR A 223 13.07 10.59 11.24
CA THR A 223 14.19 9.73 11.59
C THR A 223 13.72 8.31 11.92
N LEU A 224 14.65 7.35 11.87
CA LEU A 224 14.35 5.98 12.29
C LEU A 224 13.94 5.89 13.77
N ASP A 225 14.45 6.78 14.63
CA ASP A 225 14.13 6.82 16.06
C ASP A 225 12.71 7.37 16.30
N GLU A 226 12.32 8.44 15.59
CA GLU A 226 10.94 8.98 15.61
C GLU A 226 9.92 7.92 15.14
N LEU A 227 10.25 7.19 14.08
CA LEU A 227 9.40 6.11 13.58
C LEU A 227 9.19 4.99 14.63
N ALA A 228 10.21 4.69 15.42
CA ALA A 228 10.14 3.68 16.47
C ALA A 228 9.36 4.17 17.70
N ALA A 229 9.42 5.47 18.02
CA ALA A 229 8.75 6.07 19.17
C ALA A 229 7.24 6.29 18.94
N ASP A 230 6.86 6.94 17.83
CA ASP A 230 5.49 7.39 17.58
C ASP A 230 4.66 6.39 16.75
N GLY A 231 5.35 5.47 16.08
CA GLY A 231 4.76 4.51 15.15
C GLY A 231 4.26 5.17 13.85
N LEU A 232 4.32 4.42 12.75
CA LEU A 232 3.85 4.89 11.44
C LEU A 232 2.35 5.23 11.46
N ALA A 233 1.55 4.58 12.32
CA ALA A 233 0.11 4.79 12.41
C ALA A 233 -0.27 6.24 12.75
N THR A 234 0.56 6.90 13.57
CA THR A 234 0.40 8.29 14.00
C THR A 234 0.92 9.21 12.90
N LEU A 235 2.16 9.00 12.47
CA LEU A 235 2.81 9.76 11.41
C LEU A 235 2.03 9.76 10.08
N VAL A 236 1.39 8.65 9.75
CA VAL A 236 0.58 8.51 8.53
C VAL A 236 -0.76 9.22 8.62
N ARG A 237 -1.33 9.39 9.81
CA ARG A 237 -2.51 10.27 9.97
C ARG A 237 -2.11 11.71 9.67
N ASP A 238 -0.94 12.12 10.15
CA ASP A 238 -0.46 13.50 9.97
C ASP A 238 -0.11 13.77 8.51
N VAL A 239 0.64 12.88 7.86
CA VAL A 239 0.95 12.99 6.41
C VAL A 239 -0.33 13.04 5.55
N ARG A 240 -1.41 12.36 5.96
CA ARG A 240 -2.69 12.33 5.24
C ARG A 240 -3.60 13.52 5.51
N THR A 241 -3.34 14.29 6.56
CA THR A 241 -4.14 15.49 6.87
C THR A 241 -3.64 16.70 6.06
N VAL A 242 -2.41 16.63 5.58
CA VAL A 242 -1.70 17.71 4.87
C VAL A 242 -1.79 17.58 3.33
N ALA A 243 -2.20 16.42 2.82
CA ALA A 243 -2.33 16.12 1.38
C ALA A 243 -3.80 16.03 0.95
#